data_AF-A0A7X8WU63-F1
#
_entry.id   AF-A0A7X8WU63-F1
#
_cell.length_a   1.000
_cell.length_b   1.000
_cell.length_c   1.000
_cell.angle_alpha   90.00
_cell.angle_beta   90.00
_cell.angle_gamma   90.00
#
_symmetry.space_group_name_H-M   'P 1'
#
loop_
_entity.id
_entity.type
_entity.pdbx_description
1 polymer ?
#
loop_
_entity_poly.entity_id
_entity_poly.type
_entity_poly.pdbx_seq_one_letter_code
_entity_poly.pdbx_strand_id
1 'polypeptide(L)'
;MKEIYKPLFTPWHIGNLEIKNRIVMTSMGGTSIFGWMEPNHFDEEAAHFLLERAKNNVGLILPGIAPVRNILFGQWLYKGDRKFERLADYMKEFHKTGCKLFIQLTAGFGRSLAINDIMIKALQNKVLRALVKPVIDVSYLTASASVTPNRWFDEVYSRPMTVEEIHEMVDAFAKTAKRCKEAGVDGIEVHAVHEGYLLDQFTMKYTNMRTDEYGGSFENRYRFPVEIVQAVKATCGDDFPVSLRYSVVSKTKGFGQGALPGEDYVEVGRDMEESKRAAKYLQNAGYDMLNCDNGTYDAWYWSHPAPYMPLN
;
A
#
# COMPACT_ATOMS: atom_id res chain seq x y z
N MET A 1 28.74 12.64 -18.11
CA MET A 1 27.58 11.72 -18.08
C MET A 1 27.44 11.09 -19.46
N LYS A 2 27.26 9.77 -19.59
CA LYS A 2 27.03 9.14 -20.91
C LYS A 2 25.69 9.59 -21.47
N GLU A 3 25.59 9.79 -22.79
CA GLU A 3 24.39 10.26 -23.49
C GLU A 3 23.14 9.43 -23.15
N ILE A 4 23.32 8.10 -23.06
CA ILE A 4 22.27 7.13 -22.73
C ILE A 4 21.53 7.40 -21.42
N TYR A 5 22.14 8.14 -20.49
CA TYR A 5 21.54 8.44 -19.18
C TYR A 5 20.83 9.79 -19.14
N LYS A 6 20.95 10.64 -20.16
CA LYS A 6 20.29 11.95 -20.19
C LYS A 6 18.77 11.88 -19.90
N PRO A 7 18.00 10.90 -20.42
CA PRO A 7 16.57 10.81 -20.12
C PRO A 7 16.25 10.71 -18.63
N LEU A 8 17.14 10.14 -17.81
CA LEU A 8 16.92 10.03 -16.36
C LEU A 8 16.91 11.39 -15.66
N PHE A 9 17.57 12.41 -16.24
CA PHE A 9 17.73 13.74 -15.64
C PHE A 9 16.76 14.78 -16.23
N THR A 10 15.80 14.36 -17.05
CA THR A 10 14.75 15.26 -17.57
C THR A 10 13.57 15.31 -16.60
N PRO A 11 12.92 16.47 -16.40
CA PRO A 11 11.70 16.56 -15.60
C PRO A 11 10.53 15.79 -16.23
N TRP A 12 9.55 15.47 -15.39
CA TRP A 12 8.28 14.84 -15.77
C TRP A 12 7.19 15.24 -14.77
N HIS A 13 5.93 14.89 -15.04
CA HIS A 13 4.80 15.32 -14.23
C HIS A 13 3.98 14.14 -13.70
N ILE A 14 3.45 14.29 -12.49
CA ILE A 14 2.38 13.46 -11.93
C ILE A 14 1.19 14.40 -11.68
N GLY A 15 0.14 14.28 -12.49
CA GLY A 15 -0.88 15.33 -12.56
C GLY A 15 -0.24 16.68 -12.91
N ASN A 16 -0.48 17.70 -12.09
CA ASN A 16 0.10 19.04 -12.24
C ASN A 16 1.44 19.22 -11.49
N LEU A 17 1.92 18.20 -10.78
CA LEU A 17 3.16 18.28 -10.00
C LEU A 17 4.37 17.92 -10.88
N GLU A 18 5.29 18.87 -11.06
CA GLU A 18 6.59 18.60 -11.69
C GLU A 18 7.53 17.84 -10.73
N ILE A 19 8.13 16.78 -11.23
CA ILE A 19 9.24 16.04 -10.62
C ILE A 19 10.51 16.37 -11.41
N LYS A 20 11.53 16.88 -10.71
CA LYS A 20 12.76 17.42 -11.33
C LYS A 20 13.56 16.44 -12.20
N ASN A 21 13.40 15.13 -11.99
CA ASN A 21 14.06 14.07 -12.77
C ASN A 21 13.33 12.72 -12.61
N ARG A 22 13.75 11.70 -13.35
CA ARG A 22 13.13 10.36 -13.36
C ARG A 22 13.78 9.37 -12.38
N ILE A 23 14.54 9.86 -11.41
CA ILE A 23 15.14 9.03 -10.37
C ILE A 23 14.16 9.00 -9.19
N VAL A 24 13.58 7.83 -8.96
CA VAL A 24 12.59 7.59 -7.91
C VAL A 24 13.16 6.62 -6.90
N MET A 25 13.07 6.97 -5.62
CA MET A 25 13.30 6.03 -4.53
C MET A 25 11.95 5.48 -4.09
N THR A 26 11.71 4.21 -4.36
CA THR A 26 10.46 3.52 -4.01
C THR A 26 10.44 3.12 -2.54
N SER A 27 9.23 2.85 -2.04
CA SER A 27 8.98 2.37 -0.67
C SER A 27 9.83 1.14 -0.33
N MET A 28 10.45 1.19 0.85
CA MET A 28 11.27 0.11 1.41
C MET A 28 10.90 -0.11 2.88
N GLY A 29 10.83 -1.37 3.30
CA GLY A 29 10.68 -1.73 4.71
C GLY A 29 11.76 -1.07 5.57
N GLY A 30 11.39 -0.59 6.75
CA GLY A 30 12.30 0.12 7.67
C GLY A 30 12.52 1.60 7.36
N THR A 31 11.78 2.19 6.40
CA THR A 31 11.89 3.62 6.06
C THR A 31 10.56 4.37 6.23
N SER A 32 9.64 3.87 7.06
CA SER A 32 8.35 4.53 7.32
C SER A 32 8.55 5.79 8.14
N ILE A 33 7.99 6.92 7.68
CA ILE A 33 8.07 8.19 8.40
C ILE A 33 7.11 8.27 9.60
N PHE A 34 6.11 7.39 9.63
CA PHE A 34 5.08 7.35 10.66
C PHE A 34 5.21 6.15 11.61
N GLY A 35 6.30 5.39 11.47
CA GLY A 35 6.43 4.07 12.06
C GLY A 35 5.54 3.02 11.40
N TRP A 36 5.73 1.76 11.79
CA TRP A 36 4.97 0.63 11.23
C TRP A 36 4.33 -0.28 12.29
N MET A 37 5.12 -1.01 13.07
CA MET A 37 4.60 -2.00 14.04
C MET A 37 4.38 -1.40 15.44
N GLU A 38 4.96 -0.23 15.66
CA GLU A 38 4.87 0.61 16.83
C GLU A 38 3.73 1.63 16.71
N PRO A 39 3.30 2.25 17.83
CA PRO A 39 2.36 3.36 17.77
C PRO A 39 2.90 4.46 16.84
N ASN A 40 2.01 5.00 16.00
CA ASN A 40 2.42 6.03 15.05
C ASN A 40 3.12 7.22 15.73
N HIS A 41 4.23 7.63 15.12
CA HIS A 41 5.03 8.75 15.58
C HIS A 41 5.81 9.30 14.38
N PHE A 42 6.38 10.50 14.48
CA PHE A 42 7.32 10.96 13.45
C PHE A 42 8.68 10.32 13.70
N ASP A 43 9.15 9.49 12.76
CA ASP A 43 10.42 8.79 12.83
C ASP A 43 11.56 9.66 12.26
N GLU A 44 12.45 10.10 13.14
CA GLU A 44 13.57 10.98 12.78
C GLU A 44 14.68 10.27 12.01
N GLU A 45 14.90 8.98 12.27
CA GLU A 45 15.95 8.21 11.59
C GLU A 45 15.56 7.95 10.14
N ALA A 46 14.30 7.56 9.92
CA ALA A 46 13.72 7.46 8.58
C ALA A 46 13.73 8.82 7.88
N ALA A 47 13.29 9.90 8.55
CA ALA A 47 13.30 11.24 7.97
C ALA A 47 14.71 11.69 7.53
N HIS A 48 15.72 11.47 8.38
CA HIS A 48 17.12 11.74 8.06
C HIS A 48 17.61 10.91 6.87
N PHE A 49 17.34 9.60 6.88
CA PHE A 49 17.70 8.70 5.79
C PHE A 49 17.15 9.15 4.43
N LEU A 50 15.87 9.56 4.39
CA LEU A 50 15.17 10.04 3.20
C LEU A 50 15.71 11.40 2.74
N LEU A 51 15.98 12.31 3.68
CA LEU A 51 16.53 13.63 3.38
C LEU A 51 17.92 13.52 2.72
N GLU A 52 18.76 12.58 3.16
CA GLU A 52 20.06 12.35 2.53
C GLU A 52 19.92 11.90 1.07
N ARG A 53 18.89 11.11 0.71
CA ARG A 53 18.63 10.76 -0.70
C ARG A 53 18.13 11.96 -1.49
N ALA A 54 17.26 12.77 -0.88
CA ALA A 54 16.74 13.99 -1.51
C ALA A 54 17.88 14.98 -1.85
N LYS A 55 18.85 15.15 -0.95
CA LYS A 55 20.09 15.94 -1.19
C LYS A 55 20.94 15.39 -2.33
N ASN A 56 20.92 14.07 -2.55
CA ASN A 56 21.67 13.38 -3.61
C ASN A 56 20.87 13.26 -4.92
N ASN A 57 20.09 14.29 -5.25
CA ASN A 57 19.42 14.49 -6.54
C ASN A 57 18.33 13.45 -6.90
N VAL A 58 17.73 12.77 -5.92
CA VAL A 58 16.48 12.02 -6.16
C VAL A 58 15.34 13.00 -6.47
N GLY A 59 14.49 12.66 -7.45
CA GLY A 59 13.36 13.49 -7.88
C GLY A 59 12.10 13.27 -7.05
N LEU A 60 11.80 12.01 -6.75
CA LEU A 60 10.63 11.59 -5.95
C LEU A 60 11.05 10.51 -4.96
N ILE A 61 10.60 10.64 -3.71
CA ILE A 61 10.78 9.65 -2.65
C ILE A 61 9.41 9.18 -2.17
N LEU A 62 9.28 7.86 -2.03
CA LEU A 62 8.18 7.18 -1.36
C LEU A 62 8.77 6.43 -0.15
N PRO A 63 8.47 6.83 1.09
CA PRO A 63 8.94 6.13 2.27
C PRO A 63 8.22 4.79 2.45
N GLY A 64 8.69 4.00 3.42
CA GLY A 64 8.02 2.78 3.86
C GLY A 64 6.55 3.01 4.21
N ILE A 65 5.75 1.95 4.11
CA ILE A 65 4.31 1.99 4.36
C ILE A 65 3.95 2.62 5.72
N ALA A 66 2.92 3.47 5.70
CA ALA A 66 2.29 4.03 6.89
C ALA A 66 0.86 3.49 7.03
N PRO A 67 0.59 2.59 7.99
CA PRO A 67 -0.77 2.10 8.22
C PRO A 67 -1.71 3.23 8.63
N VAL A 68 -2.87 3.33 7.99
CA VAL A 68 -3.90 4.32 8.39
C VAL A 68 -4.48 4.00 9.77
N ARG A 69 -4.25 2.79 10.29
CA ARG A 69 -4.59 2.34 11.64
C ARG A 69 -3.41 1.58 12.25
N ASN A 70 -3.01 1.96 13.45
CA ASN A 70 -1.93 1.29 14.18
C ASN A 70 -2.26 -0.18 14.41
N ILE A 71 -1.23 -1.02 14.31
CA ILE A 71 -1.29 -2.43 14.71
C ILE A 71 -1.54 -2.53 16.22
N LEU A 72 -0.81 -1.76 17.01
CA LEU A 72 -0.97 -1.67 18.45
C LEU A 72 -2.01 -0.61 18.83
N PHE A 73 -2.92 -0.98 19.72
CA PHE A 73 -4.00 -0.13 20.28
C PHE A 73 -5.00 0.42 19.25
N GLY A 74 -4.87 0.09 17.96
CA GLY A 74 -5.88 0.34 16.93
C GLY A 74 -6.20 1.81 16.66
N GLN A 75 -5.31 2.74 16.98
CA GLN A 75 -5.52 4.18 16.75
C GLN A 75 -5.38 4.56 15.27
N TRP A 76 -6.29 5.40 14.77
CA TRP A 76 -6.20 5.95 13.42
C TRP A 76 -5.05 6.95 13.28
N LEU A 77 -4.31 6.88 12.17
CA LEU A 77 -3.10 7.66 11.92
C LEU A 77 -3.37 9.18 11.91
N TYR A 78 -4.50 9.62 11.34
CA TYR A 78 -4.89 11.03 11.29
C TYR A 78 -5.12 11.67 12.67
N LYS A 79 -5.23 10.88 13.75
CA LYS A 79 -5.39 11.40 15.12
C LYS A 79 -4.05 11.74 15.75
N GLY A 80 -3.98 12.84 16.49
CA GLY A 80 -2.79 13.26 17.23
C GLY A 80 -1.85 14.12 16.39
N ASP A 81 -1.63 15.35 16.85
CA ASP A 81 -1.16 16.44 15.99
C ASP A 81 0.36 16.53 15.87
N ARG A 82 1.07 16.24 16.96
CA ARG A 82 2.52 16.42 17.09
C ARG A 82 3.35 15.80 15.97
N LYS A 83 2.96 14.63 15.44
CA LYS A 83 3.71 13.97 14.35
C LYS A 83 3.55 14.69 13.01
N PHE A 84 2.39 15.30 12.75
CA PHE A 84 2.15 16.08 11.54
C PHE A 84 2.80 17.47 11.65
N GLU A 85 2.87 18.04 12.86
CA GLU A 85 3.66 19.27 13.12
C GLU A 85 5.15 19.04 12.83
N ARG A 86 5.72 17.94 13.34
CA ARG A 86 7.11 17.56 13.04
C ARG A 86 7.34 17.28 11.55
N LEU A 87 6.39 16.61 10.90
CA LEU A 87 6.43 16.41 9.46
C LEU A 87 6.41 17.75 8.70
N ALA A 88 5.60 18.72 9.14
CA ALA A 88 5.55 20.04 8.53
C ALA A 88 6.87 20.80 8.68
N ASP A 89 7.53 20.69 9.83
CA ASP A 89 8.87 21.25 10.03
C ASP A 89 9.91 20.57 9.15
N TYR A 90 9.86 19.24 9.03
CA TYR A 90 10.73 18.47 8.14
C TYR A 90 10.55 18.84 6.66
N MET A 91 9.30 19.00 6.20
CA MET A 91 9.02 19.31 4.79
C MET A 91 9.62 20.64 4.34
N LYS A 92 9.75 21.63 5.25
CA LYS A 92 10.43 22.90 4.96
C LYS A 92 11.88 22.70 4.52
N GLU A 93 12.62 21.82 5.20
CA GLU A 93 14.00 21.47 4.82
C GLU A 93 14.03 20.54 3.62
N PHE A 94 13.12 19.58 3.55
CA PHE A 94 13.03 18.63 2.45
C PHE A 94 12.83 19.32 1.09
N HIS A 95 11.92 20.30 1.02
CA HIS A 95 11.62 21.04 -0.22
C HIS A 95 12.80 21.87 -0.74
N LYS A 96 13.75 22.28 0.10
CA LYS A 96 14.98 22.98 -0.36
C LYS A 96 15.82 22.12 -1.29
N THR A 97 15.67 20.80 -1.24
CA THR A 97 16.37 19.87 -2.14
C THR A 97 15.75 19.81 -3.55
N GLY A 98 14.53 20.35 -3.73
CA GLY A 98 13.72 20.18 -4.93
C GLY A 98 13.17 18.76 -5.14
N CYS A 99 13.39 17.83 -4.20
CA CYS A 99 12.76 16.51 -4.22
C CYS A 99 11.29 16.60 -3.78
N LYS A 100 10.47 15.69 -4.30
CA LYS A 100 9.07 15.50 -3.92
C LYS A 100 8.91 14.30 -2.99
N LEU A 101 7.98 14.38 -2.05
CA LEU A 101 7.68 13.30 -1.10
C LEU A 101 6.23 12.85 -1.24
N PHE A 102 6.03 11.56 -1.52
CA PHE A 102 4.70 10.93 -1.49
C PHE A 102 4.64 9.94 -0.34
N ILE A 103 3.73 10.13 0.62
CA ILE A 103 3.57 9.17 1.72
C ILE A 103 2.76 7.96 1.25
N GLN A 104 3.32 6.76 1.39
CA GLN A 104 2.63 5.53 1.05
C GLN A 104 1.72 5.08 2.21
N LEU A 105 0.41 5.17 2.02
CA LEU A 105 -0.61 4.80 3.01
C LEU A 105 -1.15 3.39 2.75
N THR A 106 -1.28 2.58 3.81
CA THR A 106 -1.80 1.20 3.70
C THR A 106 -3.02 0.97 4.58
N ALA A 107 -3.97 0.19 4.05
CA ALA A 107 -5.13 -0.33 4.77
C ALA A 107 -4.75 -1.52 5.68
N GLY A 108 -3.52 -2.01 5.56
CA GLY A 108 -3.02 -3.21 6.23
C GLY A 108 -2.82 -4.35 5.25
N PHE A 109 -2.58 -5.53 5.80
CA PHE A 109 -2.02 -6.67 5.07
C PHE A 109 -3.05 -7.76 4.77
N GLY A 110 -4.21 -7.71 5.43
CA GLY A 110 -5.23 -8.76 5.36
C GLY A 110 -4.64 -10.14 5.63
N ARG A 111 -4.95 -11.12 4.77
CA ARG A 111 -4.43 -12.49 4.91
C ARG A 111 -2.90 -12.62 4.80
N SER A 112 -2.21 -11.59 4.33
CA SER A 112 -0.74 -11.60 4.14
C SER A 112 0.02 -11.12 5.39
N LEU A 113 -0.67 -10.69 6.45
CA LEU A 113 -0.02 -10.37 7.72
C LEU A 113 0.69 -11.61 8.28
N ALA A 114 1.99 -11.51 8.53
CA ALA A 114 2.72 -12.52 9.29
C ALA A 114 2.22 -12.52 10.74
N ILE A 115 1.82 -13.69 11.22
CA ILE A 115 1.31 -13.88 12.59
C ILE A 115 2.28 -14.78 13.37
N ASN A 116 2.41 -14.55 14.67
CA ASN A 116 3.24 -15.38 15.56
C ASN A 116 2.37 -16.32 16.41
N ASP A 117 3.00 -17.22 17.17
CA ASP A 117 2.31 -18.22 18.02
C ASP A 117 1.25 -17.63 18.95
N ILE A 118 1.51 -16.46 19.54
CA ILE A 118 0.56 -15.81 20.45
C ILE A 118 -0.66 -15.32 19.66
N MET A 119 -0.44 -14.73 18.50
CA MET A 119 -1.50 -14.28 17.60
C MET A 119 -2.34 -15.44 17.07
N ILE A 120 -1.69 -16.56 16.70
CA ILE A 120 -2.36 -17.79 16.27
C ILE A 120 -3.26 -18.33 17.39
N LYS A 121 -2.72 -18.48 18.61
CA LYS A 121 -3.48 -18.93 19.78
C LYS A 121 -4.66 -17.99 20.09
N ALA A 122 -4.47 -16.68 19.95
CA ALA A 122 -5.54 -15.70 20.13
C ALA A 122 -6.63 -15.81 19.06
N LEU A 123 -6.29 -16.16 17.81
CA LEU A 123 -7.28 -16.42 16.78
C LEU A 123 -8.02 -17.74 17.00
N GLN A 124 -7.43 -18.75 17.65
CA GLN A 124 -8.08 -20.03 17.89
C GLN A 124 -8.85 -20.10 19.22
N ASN A 125 -8.56 -19.22 20.20
CA ASN A 125 -9.17 -19.23 21.52
C ASN A 125 -9.90 -17.90 21.83
N LYS A 126 -11.23 -17.96 22.03
CA LYS A 126 -12.08 -16.77 22.29
C LYS A 126 -11.68 -15.98 23.55
N VAL A 127 -11.27 -16.67 24.62
CA VAL A 127 -10.90 -16.03 25.89
C VAL A 127 -9.57 -15.29 25.71
N LEU A 128 -8.56 -15.96 25.14
CA LEU A 128 -7.28 -15.33 24.85
C LEU A 128 -7.44 -14.16 23.88
N ARG A 129 -8.31 -14.30 22.85
CA ARG A 129 -8.65 -13.22 21.94
C ARG A 129 -9.15 -11.99 22.68
N ALA A 130 -10.13 -12.16 23.59
CA ALA A 130 -10.71 -11.06 24.34
C ALA A 130 -9.67 -10.35 25.23
N LEU A 131 -8.72 -11.10 25.80
CA LEU A 131 -7.65 -10.56 26.63
C LEU A 131 -6.63 -9.75 25.82
N VAL A 132 -6.24 -10.21 24.62
CA VAL A 132 -5.23 -9.51 23.81
C VAL A 132 -5.79 -8.37 22.96
N LYS A 133 -7.09 -8.43 22.60
CA LYS A 133 -7.77 -7.47 21.71
C LYS A 133 -7.52 -6.00 22.05
N PRO A 134 -7.53 -5.54 23.31
CA PRO A 134 -7.28 -4.13 23.64
C PRO A 134 -5.88 -3.64 23.25
N VAL A 135 -4.90 -4.54 23.18
CA VAL A 135 -3.52 -4.23 22.78
C VAL A 135 -3.33 -4.50 21.28
N ILE A 136 -3.84 -5.63 20.78
CA ILE A 136 -3.73 -6.05 19.39
C ILE A 136 -4.99 -6.79 18.95
N ASP A 137 -5.74 -6.20 18.02
CA ASP A 137 -6.91 -6.84 17.43
C ASP A 137 -6.49 -7.67 16.21
N VAL A 138 -5.96 -8.87 16.46
CA VAL A 138 -5.46 -9.77 15.41
C VAL A 138 -6.56 -10.09 14.38
N SER A 139 -7.82 -10.19 14.81
CA SER A 139 -8.94 -10.50 13.91
C SER A 139 -9.22 -9.34 12.95
N TYR A 140 -9.04 -8.09 13.38
CA TYR A 140 -9.14 -6.93 12.51
C TYR A 140 -7.94 -6.84 11.57
N LEU A 141 -6.72 -7.01 12.09
CA LEU A 141 -5.48 -6.88 11.31
C LEU A 141 -5.34 -7.93 10.19
N THR A 142 -5.94 -9.10 10.39
CA THR A 142 -5.96 -10.19 9.40
C THR A 142 -7.26 -10.23 8.59
N ALA A 143 -8.24 -9.36 8.86
CA ALA A 143 -9.47 -9.32 8.09
C ALA A 143 -9.18 -9.08 6.61
N SER A 144 -9.94 -9.74 5.72
CA SER A 144 -9.74 -9.67 4.28
C SER A 144 -11.06 -9.50 3.53
N ALA A 145 -11.04 -9.56 2.20
CA ALA A 145 -12.26 -9.50 1.41
C ALA A 145 -13.23 -10.66 1.73
N SER A 146 -12.72 -11.85 2.06
CA SER A 146 -13.52 -13.08 2.25
C SER A 146 -12.91 -14.01 3.29
N VAL A 147 -13.54 -15.16 3.56
CA VAL A 147 -12.93 -16.20 4.39
C VAL A 147 -11.82 -16.86 3.60
N THR A 148 -10.56 -16.58 3.94
CA THR A 148 -9.38 -17.08 3.21
C THR A 148 -8.30 -17.54 4.20
N PRO A 149 -7.45 -18.52 3.84
CA PRO A 149 -6.35 -18.94 4.69
C PRO A 149 -5.29 -17.83 4.79
N ASN A 150 -4.71 -17.63 5.98
CA ASN A 150 -3.56 -16.77 6.16
C ASN A 150 -2.38 -17.30 5.32
N ARG A 151 -1.60 -16.39 4.74
CA ARG A 151 -0.49 -16.76 3.85
C ARG A 151 0.57 -17.62 4.54
N TRP A 152 0.81 -17.39 5.82
CA TRP A 152 1.92 -17.99 6.57
C TRP A 152 1.49 -19.20 7.39
N PHE A 153 0.20 -19.29 7.72
CA PHE A 153 -0.40 -20.35 8.50
C PHE A 153 -1.80 -20.66 7.93
N ASP A 154 -1.88 -21.62 7.03
CA ASP A 154 -3.09 -21.95 6.26
C ASP A 154 -4.24 -22.50 7.12
N GLU A 155 -3.95 -23.02 8.32
CA GLU A 155 -4.94 -23.41 9.32
C GLU A 155 -5.69 -22.22 9.96
N VAL A 156 -5.17 -21.00 9.81
CA VAL A 156 -5.74 -19.78 10.39
C VAL A 156 -6.44 -18.97 9.31
N TYR A 157 -7.75 -18.77 9.46
CA TYR A 157 -8.56 -18.09 8.46
C TYR A 157 -8.84 -16.64 8.82
N SER A 158 -8.67 -15.77 7.84
CA SER A 158 -9.14 -14.38 7.87
C SER A 158 -10.67 -14.35 7.85
N ARG A 159 -11.27 -13.41 8.58
CA ARG A 159 -12.70 -13.11 8.41
C ARG A 159 -12.92 -12.10 7.27
N PRO A 160 -14.11 -12.06 6.66
CA PRO A 160 -14.50 -10.94 5.80
C PRO A 160 -14.55 -9.63 6.60
N MET A 161 -14.11 -8.54 5.99
CA MET A 161 -14.39 -7.19 6.46
C MET A 161 -15.88 -6.88 6.32
N THR A 162 -16.44 -6.10 7.24
CA THR A 162 -17.79 -5.53 7.06
C THR A 162 -17.73 -4.31 6.14
N VAL A 163 -18.87 -3.92 5.57
CA VAL A 163 -18.97 -2.71 4.73
C VAL A 163 -18.61 -1.46 5.54
N GLU A 164 -19.01 -1.41 6.81
CA GLU A 164 -18.69 -0.31 7.72
C GLU A 164 -17.17 -0.18 7.93
N GLU A 165 -16.45 -1.30 8.13
CA GLU A 165 -14.99 -1.29 8.26
C GLU A 165 -14.29 -0.78 7.00
N ILE A 166 -14.85 -1.08 5.82
CA ILE A 166 -14.35 -0.57 4.54
C ILE A 166 -14.54 0.95 4.48
N HIS A 167 -15.73 1.46 4.79
CA HIS A 167 -16.01 2.90 4.82
C HIS A 167 -15.17 3.66 5.86
N GLU A 168 -14.96 3.08 7.05
CA GLU A 168 -14.05 3.65 8.06
C GLU A 168 -12.62 3.79 7.54
N MET A 169 -12.14 2.81 6.77
CA MET A 169 -10.82 2.91 6.13
C MET A 169 -10.80 3.99 5.06
N VAL A 170 -11.80 4.05 4.16
CA VAL A 170 -11.88 5.11 3.14
C VAL A 170 -11.80 6.51 3.77
N ASP A 171 -12.58 6.75 4.83
CA ASP A 171 -12.56 8.00 5.59
C ASP A 171 -11.20 8.25 6.26
N ALA A 172 -10.58 7.22 6.85
CA ALA A 172 -9.25 7.34 7.45
C ALA A 172 -8.16 7.69 6.43
N PHE A 173 -8.20 7.14 5.22
CA PHE A 173 -7.31 7.51 4.12
C PHE A 173 -7.47 8.98 3.75
N ALA A 174 -8.70 9.45 3.52
CA ALA A 174 -8.99 10.83 3.18
C ALA A 174 -8.52 11.82 4.25
N LYS A 175 -8.83 11.53 5.53
CA LYS A 175 -8.37 12.34 6.67
C LYS A 175 -6.86 12.35 6.78
N THR A 176 -6.20 11.20 6.61
CA THR A 176 -4.73 11.11 6.70
C THR A 176 -4.05 11.86 5.55
N ALA A 177 -4.57 11.73 4.32
CA ALA A 177 -4.07 12.47 3.16
C ALA A 177 -4.20 13.98 3.37
N LYS A 178 -5.32 14.45 3.93
CA LYS A 178 -5.50 15.85 4.31
C LYS A 178 -4.42 16.32 5.29
N ARG A 179 -4.16 15.56 6.35
CA ARG A 179 -3.12 15.87 7.34
C ARG A 179 -1.72 15.90 6.71
N CYS A 180 -1.43 15.01 5.77
CA CYS A 180 -0.18 15.01 5.00
C CYS A 180 -0.07 16.26 4.12
N LYS A 181 -1.12 16.62 3.38
CA LYS A 181 -1.18 17.83 2.56
C LYS A 181 -0.97 19.10 3.40
N GLU A 182 -1.65 19.20 4.54
CA GLU A 182 -1.50 20.32 5.49
C GLU A 182 -0.08 20.43 6.05
N ALA A 183 0.63 19.29 6.19
CA ALA A 183 2.03 19.24 6.56
C ALA A 183 3.00 19.50 5.39
N GLY A 184 2.51 19.84 4.20
CA GLY A 184 3.33 20.19 3.03
C GLY A 184 3.83 18.98 2.22
N VAL A 185 3.34 17.77 2.47
CA VAL A 185 3.62 16.60 1.62
C VAL A 185 3.08 16.84 0.20
N ASP A 186 3.86 16.47 -0.82
CA ASP A 186 3.54 16.77 -2.22
C ASP A 186 2.49 15.83 -2.84
N GLY A 187 2.23 14.67 -2.23
CA GLY A 187 1.22 13.71 -2.68
C GLY A 187 1.14 12.48 -1.76
N ILE A 188 0.29 11.52 -2.09
CA ILE A 188 0.27 10.22 -1.41
C ILE A 188 0.32 9.07 -2.40
N GLU A 189 0.75 7.90 -1.93
CA GLU A 189 0.60 6.63 -2.64
C GLU A 189 -0.36 5.73 -1.86
N VAL A 190 -1.39 5.21 -2.52
CA VAL A 190 -2.24 4.19 -1.92
C VAL A 190 -1.59 2.83 -2.14
N HIS A 191 -1.27 2.15 -1.05
CA HIS A 191 -0.78 0.79 -1.05
C HIS A 191 -1.95 -0.18 -1.22
N ALA A 192 -2.44 -0.30 -2.45
CA ALA A 192 -3.70 -0.97 -2.72
C ALA A 192 -3.56 -2.32 -3.42
N VAL A 193 -3.23 -2.29 -4.71
CA VAL A 193 -3.48 -3.40 -5.65
C VAL A 193 -2.16 -4.09 -5.92
N HIS A 194 -1.42 -4.36 -4.85
CA HIS A 194 -0.06 -4.85 -4.89
C HIS A 194 0.12 -6.02 -3.94
N GLU A 195 0.91 -6.98 -4.40
CA GLU A 195 1.50 -8.08 -3.63
C GLU A 195 0.53 -9.05 -2.95
N GLY A 196 -0.77 -8.95 -3.16
CA GLY A 196 -1.74 -9.70 -2.37
C GLY A 196 -1.93 -9.14 -0.96
N TYR A 197 -1.67 -7.85 -0.73
CA TYR A 197 -2.11 -7.16 0.49
C TYR A 197 -3.62 -6.88 0.48
N LEU A 198 -4.14 -6.18 1.50
CA LEU A 198 -5.58 -6.13 1.77
C LEU A 198 -6.41 -5.70 0.56
N LEU A 199 -6.08 -4.59 -0.09
CA LEU A 199 -6.86 -4.11 -1.22
C LEU A 199 -6.67 -5.00 -2.46
N ASP A 200 -5.49 -5.56 -2.66
CA ASP A 200 -5.22 -6.52 -3.73
C ASP A 200 -6.10 -7.77 -3.55
N GLN A 201 -6.32 -8.19 -2.31
CA GLN A 201 -7.25 -9.28 -1.96
C GLN A 201 -8.70 -8.96 -2.34
N PHE A 202 -9.15 -7.70 -2.27
CA PHE A 202 -10.45 -7.29 -2.81
C PHE A 202 -10.45 -7.32 -4.34
N THR A 203 -9.34 -6.95 -4.98
CA THR A 203 -9.30 -6.85 -6.43
C THR A 203 -9.10 -8.17 -7.16
N MET A 204 -8.78 -9.30 -6.50
CA MET A 204 -8.54 -10.60 -7.16
C MET A 204 -9.68 -11.60 -6.91
N LYS A 205 -10.07 -12.36 -7.95
CA LYS A 205 -11.23 -13.28 -7.88
C LYS A 205 -11.05 -14.42 -6.88
N TYR A 206 -9.84 -14.99 -6.79
CA TYR A 206 -9.58 -16.12 -5.88
C TYR A 206 -9.49 -15.72 -4.40
N THR A 207 -9.38 -14.43 -4.09
CA THR A 207 -9.35 -13.88 -2.71
C THR A 207 -10.59 -13.06 -2.34
N ASN A 208 -11.41 -12.68 -3.32
CA ASN A 208 -12.68 -12.00 -3.12
C ASN A 208 -13.87 -12.80 -3.68
N MET A 209 -14.59 -13.47 -2.79
CA MET A 209 -15.82 -14.24 -3.04
C MET A 209 -17.05 -13.52 -2.48
N ARG A 210 -16.97 -12.21 -2.23
CA ARG A 210 -18.11 -11.45 -1.74
C ARG A 210 -19.21 -11.37 -2.80
N THR A 211 -20.44 -11.30 -2.33
CA THR A 211 -21.66 -11.16 -3.15
C THR A 211 -22.34 -9.80 -2.98
N ASP A 212 -21.76 -8.92 -2.17
CA ASP A 212 -22.19 -7.53 -1.97
C ASP A 212 -21.53 -6.57 -2.98
N GLU A 213 -21.67 -5.26 -2.76
CA GLU A 213 -21.13 -4.23 -3.63
C GLU A 213 -19.58 -4.19 -3.73
N TYR A 214 -18.86 -4.99 -2.93
CA TYR A 214 -17.40 -5.07 -2.95
C TYR A 214 -16.87 -6.36 -3.58
N GLY A 215 -17.70 -7.24 -4.14
CA GLY A 215 -17.24 -8.42 -4.87
C GLY A 215 -18.09 -8.83 -6.07
N GLY A 216 -17.72 -9.96 -6.67
CA GLY A 216 -18.33 -10.47 -7.89
C GLY A 216 -17.82 -9.77 -9.15
N SER A 217 -18.40 -8.63 -9.52
CA SER A 217 -18.06 -7.93 -10.76
C SER A 217 -16.66 -7.31 -10.72
N PHE A 218 -16.15 -6.91 -11.89
CA PHE A 218 -14.91 -6.15 -11.98
C PHE A 218 -15.04 -4.82 -11.21
N GLU A 219 -16.10 -4.06 -11.46
CA GLU A 219 -16.33 -2.75 -10.86
C GLU A 219 -16.43 -2.84 -9.33
N ASN A 220 -17.09 -3.87 -8.80
CA ASN A 220 -17.23 -4.09 -7.36
C ASN A 220 -15.90 -4.46 -6.70
N ARG A 221 -15.10 -5.35 -7.32
CA ARG A 221 -13.77 -5.73 -6.80
C ARG A 221 -12.80 -4.55 -6.71
N TYR A 222 -12.90 -3.60 -7.63
CA TYR A 222 -12.09 -2.38 -7.64
C TYR A 222 -12.77 -1.20 -6.90
N ARG A 223 -13.97 -1.37 -6.33
CA ARG A 223 -14.70 -0.29 -5.65
C ARG A 223 -13.90 0.30 -4.49
N PHE A 224 -13.32 -0.55 -3.64
CA PHE A 224 -12.58 -0.08 -2.47
C PHE A 224 -11.41 0.87 -2.82
N PRO A 225 -10.45 0.53 -3.71
CA PRO A 225 -9.43 1.49 -4.13
C PRO A 225 -10.00 2.73 -4.83
N VAL A 226 -11.10 2.59 -5.60
CA VAL A 226 -11.76 3.74 -6.25
C VAL A 226 -12.33 4.72 -5.23
N GLU A 227 -13.04 4.23 -4.21
CA GLU A 227 -13.60 5.08 -3.17
C GLU A 227 -12.52 5.80 -2.36
N ILE A 228 -11.37 5.16 -2.12
CA ILE A 228 -10.23 5.81 -1.47
C ILE A 228 -9.74 7.00 -2.28
N VAL A 229 -9.42 6.84 -3.57
CA VAL A 229 -8.90 7.96 -4.36
C VAL A 229 -9.94 9.07 -4.50
N GLN A 230 -11.21 8.72 -4.69
CA GLN A 230 -12.29 9.71 -4.76
C GLN A 230 -12.44 10.48 -3.45
N ALA A 231 -12.39 9.81 -2.29
CA ALA A 231 -12.46 10.48 -0.99
C ALA A 231 -11.23 11.37 -0.73
N VAL A 232 -10.04 10.92 -1.13
CA VAL A 232 -8.80 11.72 -1.04
C VAL A 232 -8.90 12.96 -1.93
N LYS A 233 -9.30 12.81 -3.20
CA LYS A 233 -9.47 13.94 -4.14
C LYS A 233 -10.55 14.91 -3.67
N ALA A 234 -11.69 14.43 -3.19
CA ALA A 234 -12.74 15.28 -2.63
C ALA A 234 -12.27 16.10 -1.41
N THR A 235 -11.37 15.53 -0.60
CA THR A 235 -10.86 16.19 0.62
C THR A 235 -9.66 17.10 0.34
N CYS A 236 -8.79 16.70 -0.57
CA CYS A 236 -7.50 17.36 -0.84
C CYS A 236 -7.53 18.22 -2.11
N GLY A 237 -8.60 18.20 -2.88
CA GLY A 237 -8.71 18.84 -4.19
C GLY A 237 -8.15 17.97 -5.33
N ASP A 238 -8.69 18.18 -6.52
CA ASP A 238 -8.38 17.36 -7.70
C ASP A 238 -6.90 17.41 -8.11
N ASP A 239 -6.25 18.55 -7.86
CA ASP A 239 -4.83 18.77 -8.13
C ASP A 239 -3.88 18.07 -7.16
N PHE A 240 -4.35 17.55 -6.02
CA PHE A 240 -3.48 16.86 -5.08
C PHE A 240 -3.09 15.48 -5.64
N PRO A 241 -1.79 15.21 -5.90
CA PRO A 241 -1.37 13.96 -6.53
C PRO A 241 -1.65 12.72 -5.68
N VAL A 242 -2.27 11.73 -6.31
CA VAL A 242 -2.54 10.42 -5.73
C VAL A 242 -2.02 9.33 -6.65
N SER A 243 -1.01 8.61 -6.19
CA SER A 243 -0.48 7.44 -6.89
C SER A 243 -1.01 6.14 -6.31
N LEU A 244 -0.87 5.05 -7.06
CA LEU A 244 -1.27 3.71 -6.67
C LEU A 244 -0.11 2.74 -6.81
N ARG A 245 0.19 1.97 -5.76
CA ARG A 245 1.04 0.79 -5.89
C ARG A 245 0.24 -0.36 -6.52
N TYR A 246 0.73 -0.89 -7.63
CA TYR A 246 -0.05 -1.72 -8.56
C TYR A 246 0.72 -2.91 -9.15
N SER A 247 0.37 -4.14 -8.78
CA SER A 247 0.83 -5.37 -9.43
C SER A 247 0.14 -5.52 -10.78
N VAL A 248 0.92 -5.57 -11.87
CA VAL A 248 0.40 -5.74 -13.23
C VAL A 248 -0.16 -7.15 -13.42
N VAL A 249 0.62 -8.18 -13.07
CA VAL A 249 0.19 -9.58 -13.11
C VAL A 249 0.44 -10.24 -11.76
N SER A 250 -0.53 -10.99 -11.25
CA SER A 250 -0.42 -11.63 -9.92
C SER A 250 0.54 -12.83 -9.90
N LYS A 251 0.76 -13.48 -11.05
CA LYS A 251 1.70 -14.61 -11.22
C LYS A 251 1.39 -15.81 -10.33
N THR A 252 0.11 -16.06 -10.05
CA THR A 252 -0.32 -17.08 -9.09
C THR A 252 -1.26 -18.12 -9.71
N LYS A 253 -1.12 -19.36 -9.23
CA LYS A 253 -1.95 -20.53 -9.54
C LYS A 253 -2.92 -20.84 -8.40
N GLY A 254 -2.74 -20.22 -7.22
CA GLY A 254 -3.56 -20.45 -6.03
C GLY A 254 -2.86 -19.99 -4.75
N PHE A 255 -3.45 -20.30 -3.60
CA PHE A 255 -2.86 -19.97 -2.31
C PHE A 255 -1.49 -20.65 -2.13
N GLY A 256 -0.45 -19.85 -1.87
CA GLY A 256 0.93 -20.33 -1.75
C GLY A 256 1.53 -20.96 -3.02
N GLN A 257 0.88 -20.79 -4.19
CA GLN A 257 1.28 -21.45 -5.44
C GLN A 257 1.62 -20.43 -6.52
N GLY A 258 2.86 -19.95 -6.52
CA GLY A 258 3.40 -19.06 -7.55
C GLY A 258 3.70 -19.78 -8.87
N ALA A 259 3.54 -19.08 -9.98
CA ALA A 259 4.10 -19.48 -11.26
C ALA A 259 5.61 -19.20 -11.28
N LEU A 260 6.39 -20.00 -12.01
CA LEU A 260 7.82 -19.75 -12.26
C LEU A 260 8.04 -19.07 -13.62
N PRO A 261 9.19 -18.41 -13.84
CA PRO A 261 9.55 -17.90 -15.17
C PRO A 261 9.54 -19.01 -16.22
N GLY A 262 8.85 -18.78 -17.34
CA GLY A 262 8.74 -19.73 -18.44
C GLY A 262 7.80 -20.91 -18.18
N GLU A 263 7.13 -20.97 -17.02
CA GLU A 263 6.10 -21.98 -16.75
C GLU A 263 4.82 -21.64 -17.51
N ASP A 264 4.20 -22.66 -18.12
CA ASP A 264 2.81 -22.57 -18.59
C ASP A 264 1.86 -22.78 -17.41
N TYR A 265 0.96 -21.82 -17.18
CA TYR A 265 0.02 -21.86 -16.07
C TYR A 265 -1.26 -21.11 -16.37
N VAL A 266 -2.30 -21.38 -15.57
CA VAL A 266 -3.54 -20.59 -15.57
C VAL A 266 -3.45 -19.57 -14.43
N GLU A 267 -3.45 -18.29 -14.79
CA GLU A 267 -3.49 -17.20 -13.82
C GLU A 267 -4.84 -17.18 -13.10
N VAL A 268 -4.83 -17.40 -11.78
CA VAL A 268 -6.05 -17.31 -10.95
C VAL A 268 -6.24 -15.94 -10.30
N GLY A 269 -5.16 -15.14 -10.26
CA GLY A 269 -5.17 -13.77 -9.79
C GLY A 269 -5.60 -12.79 -10.88
N ARG A 270 -4.82 -11.72 -11.04
CA ARG A 270 -4.96 -10.72 -12.10
C ARG A 270 -4.06 -11.08 -13.27
N ASP A 271 -4.67 -11.25 -14.45
CA ASP A 271 -3.95 -11.40 -15.71
C ASP A 271 -3.71 -10.03 -16.40
N MET A 272 -2.98 -10.06 -17.51
CA MET A 272 -2.65 -8.86 -18.28
C MET A 272 -3.89 -8.16 -18.89
N GLU A 273 -4.93 -8.91 -19.27
CA GLU A 273 -6.13 -8.32 -19.89
C GLU A 273 -7.00 -7.61 -18.85
N GLU A 274 -7.19 -8.21 -17.69
CA GLU A 274 -7.79 -7.54 -16.54
C GLU A 274 -6.93 -6.36 -16.10
N SER A 275 -5.60 -6.47 -16.15
CA SER A 275 -4.70 -5.38 -15.76
C SER A 275 -4.84 -4.15 -16.64
N LYS A 276 -4.90 -4.31 -17.97
CA LYS A 276 -5.14 -3.18 -18.90
C LYS A 276 -6.44 -2.45 -18.58
N ARG A 277 -7.51 -3.21 -18.31
CA ARG A 277 -8.81 -2.66 -17.92
C ARG A 277 -8.73 -1.94 -16.57
N ALA A 278 -8.08 -2.55 -15.59
CA ALA A 278 -7.88 -2.00 -14.25
C ALA A 278 -7.07 -0.71 -14.27
N ALA A 279 -5.95 -0.67 -14.99
CA ALA A 279 -5.13 0.52 -15.12
C ALA A 279 -5.95 1.71 -15.66
N LYS A 280 -6.75 1.48 -16.72
CA LYS A 280 -7.61 2.54 -17.27
C LYS A 280 -8.74 2.93 -16.31
N TYR A 281 -9.36 1.95 -15.65
CA TYR A 281 -10.45 2.18 -14.69
C TYR A 281 -9.96 3.00 -13.48
N LEU A 282 -8.81 2.65 -12.92
CA LEU A 282 -8.19 3.34 -11.79
C LEU A 282 -7.69 4.74 -12.17
N GLN A 283 -7.11 4.92 -13.37
CA GLN A 283 -6.78 6.24 -13.88
C GLN A 283 -8.04 7.12 -13.98
N ASN A 284 -9.12 6.61 -14.58
CA ASN A 284 -10.37 7.35 -14.73
C ASN A 284 -11.03 7.67 -13.37
N ALA A 285 -10.76 6.88 -12.34
CA ALA A 285 -11.26 7.13 -10.98
C ALA A 285 -10.51 8.27 -10.27
N GLY A 286 -9.32 8.65 -10.73
CA GLY A 286 -8.56 9.79 -10.21
C GLY A 286 -7.12 9.49 -9.79
N TYR A 287 -6.59 8.29 -10.03
CA TYR A 287 -5.17 8.02 -9.79
C TYR A 287 -4.29 8.66 -10.87
N ASP A 288 -3.26 9.40 -10.45
CA ASP A 288 -2.38 10.18 -11.34
C ASP A 288 -1.15 9.40 -11.80
N MET A 289 -0.77 8.34 -11.08
CA MET A 289 0.38 7.49 -11.38
C MET A 289 0.14 6.07 -10.88
N LEU A 290 0.51 5.08 -11.70
CA LEU A 290 0.62 3.68 -11.28
C LEU A 290 2.11 3.35 -11.07
N ASN A 291 2.46 3.00 -9.84
CA ASN A 291 3.77 2.50 -9.47
C ASN A 291 3.74 0.97 -9.55
N CYS A 292 4.31 0.43 -10.62
CA CYS A 292 4.03 -0.93 -11.06
C CYS A 292 5.09 -1.95 -10.67
N ASP A 293 4.63 -3.15 -10.32
CA ASP A 293 5.44 -4.35 -10.11
C ASP A 293 4.66 -5.61 -10.54
N ASN A 294 5.10 -6.80 -10.13
CA ASN A 294 4.45 -8.08 -10.42
C ASN A 294 4.48 -8.99 -9.21
N GLY A 295 3.59 -9.97 -9.21
CA GLY A 295 3.53 -11.02 -8.21
C GLY A 295 2.62 -10.69 -7.02
N THR A 296 2.49 -11.69 -6.17
CA THR A 296 1.89 -11.62 -4.85
C THR A 296 2.71 -12.41 -3.84
N TYR A 297 2.37 -12.32 -2.55
CA TYR A 297 2.92 -13.21 -1.53
C TYR A 297 2.70 -14.70 -1.85
N ASP A 298 1.60 -15.06 -2.54
CA ASP A 298 1.38 -16.44 -3.02
C ASP A 298 2.36 -16.80 -4.15
N ALA A 299 2.86 -15.80 -4.89
CA ALA A 299 3.84 -15.90 -5.95
C ALA A 299 5.20 -15.25 -5.57
N TRP A 300 5.74 -15.67 -4.42
CA TRP A 300 6.89 -15.04 -3.75
C TRP A 300 8.08 -14.71 -4.67
N TYR A 301 8.38 -15.61 -5.62
CA TYR A 301 9.46 -15.43 -6.60
C TYR A 301 9.37 -14.11 -7.37
N TRP A 302 8.17 -13.67 -7.74
CA TRP A 302 7.95 -12.47 -8.55
C TRP A 302 7.95 -11.19 -7.73
N SER A 303 7.41 -11.25 -6.52
CA SER A 303 7.36 -10.11 -5.61
C SER A 303 8.70 -9.83 -4.94
N HIS A 304 9.46 -10.89 -4.63
CA HIS A 304 10.76 -10.84 -3.97
C HIS A 304 11.78 -11.72 -4.71
N PRO A 305 12.23 -11.33 -5.92
CA PRO A 305 13.21 -12.10 -6.66
C PRO A 305 14.51 -12.19 -5.85
N ALA A 306 15.09 -13.40 -5.78
CA ALA A 306 16.33 -13.60 -5.03
C ALA A 306 17.48 -12.76 -5.65
N PRO A 307 18.34 -12.13 -4.83
CA PRO A 307 19.42 -11.27 -5.30
C PRO A 307 20.51 -11.96 -6.15
N TYR A 308 20.50 -13.30 -6.25
CA TYR A 308 21.51 -14.11 -6.94
C TYR A 308 20.99 -14.80 -8.20
N MET A 309 20.22 -14.12 -9.05
CA MET A 309 19.91 -14.68 -10.37
C MET A 309 20.72 -14.02 -11.49
N PRO A 310 21.49 -14.81 -12.27
CA PRO A 310 22.10 -14.31 -13.48
C PRO A 310 20.98 -13.81 -14.41
N LEU A 311 21.21 -12.64 -14.99
CA LEU A 311 20.37 -12.05 -16.02
C LEU A 311 20.18 -13.11 -17.13
N ASN A 312 18.94 -13.50 -17.40
CA ASN A 312 18.58 -14.13 -18.67
C ASN A 312 18.81 -13.12 -19.81
#